data_AF-A0A8U8BU74-F1
#
_entry.id   AF-A0A8U8BU74-F1
#
_cell.length_a   1.000
_cell.length_b   1.000
_cell.length_c   1.000
_cell.angle_alpha   90.00
_cell.angle_beta   90.00
_cell.angle_gamma   90.00
#
_symmetry.space_group_name_H-M   'P 1'
#
loop_
_entity.id
_entity.type
_entity.pdbx_description
1 polymer ?
#
loop_
_entity_poly.entity_id
_entity_poly.type
_entity_poly.pdbx_seq_one_letter_code
_entity_poly.pdbx_strand_id
1 'polypeptide(L)'
;TGGGPEGMGIFGIFLGSPQTPPRYEESTAEFGFVERLLPPSRIPDPPHPKYPTPSGWSPPADPPPDLPYLVRRSRLHNLPVCAGLRQGRRLPELRRIHGDIWVSGGLRGGSGGLGGLLLTPPLCP
;
A
#
# COMPACT_ATOMS: atom_id res chain seq x y z
N THR A 1 12.80 -61.39 -65.01
CA THR A 1 12.63 -61.28 -63.55
C THR A 1 13.45 -60.09 -63.09
N GLY A 2 12.82 -59.10 -62.42
CA GLY A 2 13.44 -57.90 -61.81
C GLY A 2 13.77 -56.78 -62.81
N GLY A 3 13.52 -55.49 -62.58
CA GLY A 3 13.04 -54.70 -61.44
C GLY A 3 13.36 -53.24 -61.80
N GLY A 4 12.41 -52.31 -61.63
CA GLY A 4 12.43 -50.97 -62.24
C GLY A 4 13.43 -49.96 -61.65
N PRO A 5 13.60 -48.77 -62.28
CA PRO A 5 14.38 -47.68 -61.70
C PRO A 5 13.53 -46.89 -60.69
N GLU A 6 13.77 -47.15 -59.40
CA GLU A 6 13.22 -46.39 -58.28
C GLU A 6 13.84 -44.98 -58.28
N GLY A 7 12.99 -43.95 -58.35
CA GLY A 7 13.43 -42.55 -58.40
C GLY A 7 14.21 -42.11 -57.17
N MET A 8 15.36 -41.46 -57.40
CA MET A 8 16.10 -40.73 -56.35
C MET A 8 15.32 -39.47 -55.98
N GLY A 9 14.45 -39.62 -54.99
CA GLY A 9 13.78 -38.52 -54.31
C GLY A 9 14.78 -37.66 -53.53
N ILE A 10 15.00 -36.46 -54.03
CA ILE A 10 15.54 -35.28 -53.34
C ILE A 10 14.62 -34.88 -52.18
N PHE A 11 14.68 -35.62 -51.07
CA PHE A 11 14.19 -35.15 -49.77
C PHE A 11 15.32 -35.30 -48.76
N GLY A 12 16.29 -34.39 -48.86
CA GLY A 12 17.22 -34.12 -47.78
C GLY A 12 16.44 -33.55 -46.60
N ILE A 13 15.96 -34.43 -45.72
CA ILE A 13 15.42 -34.06 -44.43
C ILE A 13 16.59 -33.47 -43.66
N PHE A 14 16.61 -32.15 -43.50
CA PHE A 14 17.48 -31.47 -42.55
C PHE A 14 17.04 -31.97 -41.16
N LEU A 15 17.65 -33.07 -40.70
CA LEU A 15 17.52 -33.54 -39.32
C LEU A 15 18.13 -32.45 -38.45
N GLY A 16 17.28 -31.52 -38.01
CA GLY A 16 17.64 -30.51 -37.02
C GLY A 16 18.30 -31.22 -35.85
N SER A 17 19.51 -30.78 -35.51
CA SER A 17 20.27 -31.32 -34.37
C SER A 17 19.35 -31.41 -33.15
N PRO A 18 19.31 -32.55 -32.43
CA PRO A 18 18.53 -32.67 -31.20
C PRO A 18 19.05 -31.62 -30.23
N GLN A 19 18.25 -30.58 -30.00
CA GLN A 19 18.57 -29.54 -29.04
C GLN A 19 18.51 -30.19 -27.66
N THR A 20 19.68 -30.58 -27.15
CA THR A 20 19.79 -31.02 -25.76
C THR A 20 19.58 -29.80 -24.88
N PRO A 21 18.72 -29.88 -23.86
CA PRO A 21 18.54 -28.76 -22.95
C PRO A 21 19.90 -28.44 -22.31
N PRO A 22 20.24 -27.14 -22.18
CA PRO A 22 21.51 -26.75 -21.56
C PRO A 22 21.57 -27.25 -20.12
N ARG A 23 22.77 -27.62 -19.67
CA ARG A 23 23.03 -27.96 -18.28
C ARG A 23 22.84 -26.71 -17.42
N TYR A 24 22.10 -26.84 -16.32
CA TYR A 24 21.96 -25.78 -15.32
C TYR A 24 22.62 -26.21 -14.00
N GLU A 25 23.00 -25.23 -13.19
CA GLU A 25 23.46 -25.42 -11.81
C GLU A 25 22.60 -24.53 -10.91
N GLU A 26 22.13 -25.08 -9.80
CA GLU A 26 21.28 -24.37 -8.86
C GLU A 26 22.15 -23.78 -7.74
N SER A 27 22.14 -22.44 -7.61
CA SER A 27 22.87 -21.71 -6.57
C SER A 27 21.90 -21.02 -5.62
N THR A 28 22.09 -21.20 -4.30
CA THR A 28 21.24 -20.59 -3.26
C THR A 28 21.74 -19.21 -2.82
N ALA A 29 23.02 -18.89 -3.06
CA ALA A 29 23.64 -17.65 -2.57
C ALA A 29 23.01 -16.38 -3.17
N GLU A 30 22.63 -16.43 -4.44
CA GLU A 30 22.02 -15.33 -5.18
C GLU A 30 20.53 -15.15 -4.85
N PHE A 31 19.92 -16.14 -4.19
CA PHE A 31 18.50 -16.10 -3.87
C PHE A 31 18.15 -15.02 -2.83
N GLY A 32 19.12 -14.59 -2.00
CA GLY A 32 18.93 -13.50 -1.04
C GLY A 32 18.57 -12.14 -1.67
N PHE A 33 18.83 -11.94 -2.97
CA PHE A 33 18.37 -10.75 -3.69
C PHE A 33 16.89 -10.84 -4.06
N VAL A 34 16.36 -12.05 -4.28
CA VAL A 34 14.95 -12.29 -4.59
C VAL A 34 14.08 -12.03 -3.35
N GLU A 35 14.55 -12.41 -2.16
CA GLU A 35 13.84 -12.20 -0.90
C GLU A 35 13.55 -10.71 -0.63
N ARG A 36 14.44 -9.81 -1.06
CA ARG A 36 14.25 -8.35 -0.91
C ARG A 36 13.17 -7.78 -1.82
N LEU A 37 12.79 -8.50 -2.87
CA LEU A 37 11.70 -8.11 -3.77
C LEU A 37 10.34 -8.44 -3.17
N LEU A 38 10.29 -9.34 -2.18
CA LEU A 38 9.05 -9.72 -1.53
C LEU A 38 8.54 -8.54 -0.67
N PRO A 39 7.29 -8.08 -0.87
CA PRO A 39 6.75 -7.00 -0.08
C PRO A 39 6.57 -7.45 1.39
N PRO A 40 6.89 -6.60 2.37
CA PRO A 40 6.64 -6.91 3.76
C PRO A 40 5.13 -7.00 4.03
N SER A 41 4.71 -8.04 4.75
CA SER A 41 3.30 -8.29 5.06
C SER A 41 2.74 -7.32 6.12
N ARG A 42 3.61 -6.83 7.01
CA ARG A 42 3.26 -5.93 8.11
C ARG A 42 3.90 -4.55 7.88
N ILE A 43 3.16 -3.51 8.24
CA ILE A 43 3.69 -2.14 8.20
C ILE A 43 4.70 -2.00 9.33
N PRO A 44 5.93 -1.55 9.03
CA PRO A 44 6.95 -1.39 10.05
C PRO A 44 6.59 -0.25 10.99
N ASP A 45 6.89 -0.42 12.28
CA ASP A 45 6.79 0.66 13.24
C ASP A 45 7.86 1.73 12.95
N PRO A 46 7.57 3.03 13.12
CA PRO A 46 8.46 4.12 12.74
C PRO A 46 9.71 4.16 13.63
N PRO A 47 10.93 3.92 13.11
CA PRO A 47 12.15 3.90 13.91
C PRO A 47 12.81 5.28 13.90
N HIS A 48 12.64 6.09 14.94
CA HIS A 48 13.36 7.36 15.06
C HIS A 48 13.86 7.63 16.49
N PRO A 49 15.13 8.04 16.67
CA PRO A 49 15.70 8.34 17.98
C PRO A 49 15.33 9.73 18.52
N LYS A 50 14.96 10.68 17.66
CA LYS A 50 14.65 12.07 18.01
C LYS A 50 13.42 12.55 17.26
N TYR A 51 12.53 13.23 17.98
CA TYR A 51 11.32 13.85 17.43
C TYR A 51 11.36 15.38 17.60
N PRO A 52 10.73 16.16 16.71
CA PRO A 52 10.11 15.72 15.46
C PRO A 52 11.15 15.24 14.44
N THR A 53 10.78 14.23 13.63
CA THR A 53 11.57 13.79 12.47
C THR A 53 11.74 14.97 11.49
N PRO A 54 12.77 15.04 10.64
CA PRO A 54 12.88 16.08 9.59
C PRO A 54 11.63 16.20 8.68
N SER A 55 10.81 15.15 8.58
CA SER A 55 9.50 15.18 7.91
C SER A 55 8.37 15.85 8.71
N GLY A 56 8.64 16.31 9.93
CA GLY A 56 7.65 16.87 10.86
C GLY A 56 6.81 15.81 11.59
N TRP A 57 7.09 14.52 11.42
CA TRP A 57 6.36 13.46 12.11
C TRP A 57 6.76 13.37 13.59
N SER A 58 5.76 13.21 14.46
CA SER A 58 5.92 12.93 15.90
C SER A 58 5.00 11.78 16.31
N PRO A 59 5.37 10.96 17.31
CA PRO A 59 4.50 9.92 17.86
C PRO A 59 3.35 10.52 18.69
N PRO A 60 2.29 9.75 18.99
CA PRO A 60 1.34 10.11 20.04
C PRO A 60 2.05 10.21 21.41
N ALA A 61 1.47 11.00 22.32
CA ALA A 61 1.95 11.04 23.70
C ALA A 61 1.58 9.75 24.43
N ASP A 62 2.55 9.18 25.16
CA ASP A 62 2.35 8.06 26.08
C ASP A 62 2.72 8.54 27.49
N PRO A 63 1.78 8.57 28.47
CA PRO A 63 0.40 8.06 28.39
C PRO A 63 -0.54 8.94 27.55
N PRO A 64 -1.67 8.38 27.06
CA PRO A 64 -2.69 9.16 26.36
C PRO A 64 -3.23 10.30 27.24
N PRO A 65 -3.53 11.47 26.66
CA PRO A 65 -4.14 12.56 27.41
C PRO A 65 -5.55 12.18 27.85
N ASP A 66 -5.94 12.59 29.06
CA ASP A 66 -7.28 12.36 29.63
C ASP A 66 -8.29 13.33 28.99
N LEU A 67 -8.63 13.06 27.73
CA LEU A 67 -9.60 13.81 26.96
C LEU A 67 -10.83 12.93 26.69
N PRO A 68 -12.03 13.54 26.65
CA PRO A 68 -13.30 12.82 26.41
C PRO A 68 -13.38 12.18 25.03
N TYR A 69 -12.49 12.58 24.11
CA TYR A 69 -12.32 11.98 22.80
C TYR A 69 -10.84 11.69 22.50
N LEU A 70 -10.60 10.65 21.72
CA LEU A 70 -9.29 10.21 21.26
C LEU A 70 -9.33 9.99 19.75
N VAL A 71 -8.41 10.62 19.02
CA VAL A 71 -8.25 10.40 17.58
C VAL A 71 -7.18 9.34 17.36
N ARG A 72 -7.58 8.17 16.85
CA ARG A 72 -6.62 7.09 16.55
C ARG A 72 -5.93 7.35 15.21
N ARG A 73 -4.61 7.10 15.17
CA ARG A 73 -3.83 7.21 13.94
C ARG A 73 -4.20 6.13 12.91
N SER A 74 -3.85 6.41 11.66
CA SER A 74 -4.00 5.46 10.56
C SER A 74 -3.04 4.26 10.71
N ARG A 75 -3.20 3.22 9.88
CA ARG A 75 -2.27 2.09 9.83
C ARG A 75 -0.85 2.53 9.43
N LEU A 76 -0.73 3.69 8.77
CA LEU A 76 0.52 4.33 8.36
C LEU A 76 1.04 5.34 9.40
N HIS A 77 0.56 5.28 10.64
CA HIS A 77 0.94 6.17 11.74
C HIS A 77 0.71 7.68 11.49
N ASN A 78 -0.17 8.02 10.56
CA ASN A 78 -0.54 9.41 10.25
C ASN A 78 -1.89 9.80 10.88
N LEU A 79 -2.11 11.10 11.06
CA LEU A 79 -3.42 11.60 11.50
C LEU A 79 -4.46 11.39 10.38
N PRO A 80 -5.66 10.89 10.70
CA PRO A 80 -6.71 10.58 9.73
C PRO A 80 -7.51 11.84 9.32
N VAL A 81 -6.81 12.89 8.88
CA VAL A 81 -7.41 14.11 8.32
C VAL A 81 -7.32 14.02 6.81
N CYS A 82 -8.46 13.90 6.14
CA CYS A 82 -8.52 13.84 4.68
C CYS A 82 -9.36 15.00 4.14
N ALA A 83 -9.05 15.49 2.93
CA ALA A 83 -9.93 16.41 2.24
C ALA A 83 -11.11 15.62 1.64
N GLY A 84 -12.31 15.83 2.14
CA GLY A 84 -13.54 15.31 1.56
C GLY A 84 -14.13 16.29 0.56
N LEU A 85 -14.73 15.79 -0.53
CA LEU A 85 -15.50 16.61 -1.46
C LEU A 85 -16.98 16.50 -1.11
N ARG A 86 -17.61 17.60 -0.70
CA ARG A 86 -19.05 17.67 -0.45
C ARG A 86 -19.65 18.84 -1.20
N GLN A 87 -20.68 18.57 -2.01
CA GLN A 87 -21.42 19.59 -2.77
C GLN A 87 -20.49 20.54 -3.55
N GLY A 88 -19.46 19.98 -4.20
CA GLY A 88 -18.47 20.75 -4.97
C GLY A 88 -17.41 21.49 -4.13
N ARG A 89 -17.45 21.41 -2.80
CA ARG A 89 -16.50 22.06 -1.89
C ARG A 89 -15.56 21.04 -1.24
N ARG A 90 -14.26 21.36 -1.16
CA ARG A 90 -13.28 20.56 -0.41
C ARG A 90 -13.35 20.96 1.07
N LEU A 91 -13.76 20.03 1.92
CA LEU A 91 -13.87 20.22 3.36
C LEU A 91 -12.96 19.22 4.08
N PRO A 92 -12.20 19.64 5.11
CA PRO A 92 -11.44 18.70 5.91
C PRO A 92 -12.38 17.77 6.68
N GLU A 93 -12.14 16.48 6.58
CA GLU A 93 -12.89 15.42 7.21
C GLU A 93 -11.98 14.68 8.20
N LEU A 94 -12.40 14.61 9.45
CA LEU A 94 -11.68 13.89 10.50
C LEU A 94 -12.32 12.52 10.72
N ARG A 95 -11.52 11.46 10.67
CA ARG A 95 -11.96 10.06 10.81
C ARG A 95 -11.36 9.40 12.06
N ARG A 96 -11.86 8.21 12.41
CA ARG A 96 -11.33 7.35 13.51
C ARG A 96 -11.31 8.01 14.90
N ILE A 97 -12.33 8.80 15.20
CA ILE A 97 -12.53 9.39 16.53
C ILE A 97 -13.20 8.35 17.43
N HIS A 98 -12.68 8.19 18.64
CA HIS A 98 -13.29 7.44 19.74
C HIS A 98 -13.71 8.41 20.85
N GLY A 99 -14.75 8.09 21.60
CA GLY A 99 -15.25 8.93 22.70
C GLY A 99 -16.26 9.98 22.26
N ASP A 100 -16.59 10.89 23.17
CA ASP A 100 -17.63 11.90 22.96
C ASP A 100 -17.04 13.20 22.41
N ILE A 101 -17.38 13.51 21.17
CA ILE A 101 -16.96 14.72 20.46
C ILE A 101 -17.79 15.95 20.84
N TRP A 102 -18.92 15.76 21.52
CA TRP A 102 -19.86 16.84 21.85
C TRP A 102 -19.54 17.50 23.20
N VAL A 103 -18.63 16.91 23.98
CA VAL A 103 -18.15 17.48 25.26
C VAL A 103 -17.44 18.81 25.06
N SER A 104 -16.76 19.03 23.94
CA SER A 104 -16.27 20.35 23.53
C SER A 104 -17.36 21.04 22.70
N GLY A 105 -18.31 21.69 23.36
CA GLY A 105 -19.50 22.30 22.76
C GLY A 105 -19.22 23.39 21.72
N GLY A 106 -18.89 22.99 20.49
CA GLY A 106 -18.62 23.92 19.39
C GLY A 106 -18.80 23.38 17.96
N LEU A 107 -19.11 22.09 17.76
CA LEU A 107 -19.28 21.53 16.42
C LEU A 107 -20.68 20.94 16.26
N ARG A 108 -21.62 21.78 15.82
CA ARG A 108 -23.02 21.40 15.55
C ARG A 108 -23.07 20.44 14.35
N GLY A 109 -22.99 19.14 14.63
CA GLY A 109 -23.17 18.09 13.62
C GLY A 109 -24.59 18.12 13.05
N GLY A 110 -24.69 18.37 11.74
CA GLY A 110 -25.90 18.12 10.99
C GLY A 110 -26.10 16.62 10.86
N SER A 111 -27.19 16.12 11.45
CA SER A 111 -27.69 14.76 11.26
C SER A 111 -28.00 14.53 9.77
N GLY A 112 -27.06 13.91 9.07
CA GLY A 112 -27.23 13.33 7.76
C GLY A 112 -26.33 12.11 7.70
N GLY A 113 -26.93 10.92 7.61
CA GLY A 113 -26.24 9.64 7.72
C GLY A 113 -25.00 9.51 6.84
N LEU A 114 -24.10 8.64 7.30
CA LEU A 114 -22.83 8.22 6.67
C LEU A 114 -21.60 9.10 7.00
N GLY A 115 -21.01 8.83 8.17
CA GLY A 115 -19.61 8.37 8.22
C GLY A 115 -18.44 9.36 8.15
N GLY A 116 -18.65 10.68 8.32
CA GLY A 116 -17.52 11.64 8.33
C GLY A 116 -17.85 12.98 8.97
N LEU A 117 -17.04 13.41 9.94
CA LEU A 117 -17.19 14.70 10.62
C LEU A 117 -16.47 15.79 9.82
N LEU A 118 -17.22 16.82 9.42
CA LEU A 118 -16.70 17.96 8.69
C LEU A 118 -16.13 18.97 9.67
N LEU A 119 -14.84 19.27 9.53
CA LEU A 119 -14.24 20.43 10.16
C LEU A 119 -14.64 21.64 9.31
N THR A 120 -15.64 22.39 9.76
CA THR A 120 -15.97 23.68 9.14
C THR A 120 -14.77 24.61 9.34
N PRO A 121 -14.20 25.21 8.27
CA PRO A 121 -13.16 26.22 8.47
C PRO A 121 -13.75 27.36 9.31
N PRO A 122 -13.00 27.91 10.28
CA PRO A 122 -13.44 29.13 10.94
C PRO A 122 -13.61 30.20 9.87
N LEU A 123 -14.79 30.81 9.82
CA LEU A 123 -14.97 32.09 9.13
C LEU A 123 -14.03 33.07 9.84
N CYS A 124 -12.85 33.32 9.25
CA CYS A 124 -12.04 34.44 9.68
C CYS A 124 -12.77 35.74 9.28
N PRO A 125 -12.84 36.75 10.18
CA PRO A 125 -13.46 38.04 9.91
C PRO A 125 -12.73 38.84 8.82
#